data_AF-A0A093ZRJ3-F1
#
_entry.id   AF-A0A093ZRJ3-F1
#
_cell.length_a   1.000
_cell.length_b   1.000
_cell.length_c   1.000
_cell.angle_alpha   90.00
_cell.angle_beta   90.00
_cell.angle_gamma   90.00
#
_symmetry.space_group_name_H-M   'P 1'
#
loop_
_entity.id
_entity.type
_entity.pdbx_description
1 polymer ?
#
loop_
_entity_poly.entity_id
_entity_poly.type
_entity_poly.pdbx_seq_one_letter_code
_entity_poly.pdbx_strand_id
1 'polypeptide(L)'
;MKPAPIRTIDKVNNWFRNVNLNSTNPPPTPEGPNFLVPVRIWPGPSASPVDESAAMLRTIRVPAKATLNTLIALLTVDPSTGVGVSWGVWFCRPGTTVKLSNFTTIAELGYEPVPSLRGPYLECFRKMTPPSGSFSTLFDVEVCIVGELN
;
A
#
# COMPACT_ATOMS: atom_id res chain seq x y z
N MET A 1 -27.67 2.72 26.79
CA MET A 1 -26.97 3.67 25.89
C MET A 1 -25.93 2.89 25.09
N LYS A 2 -26.06 2.82 23.77
CA LYS A 2 -25.13 2.07 22.90
C LYS A 2 -23.93 2.98 22.58
N PRO A 3 -22.67 2.58 22.80
CA PRO A 3 -21.54 3.46 22.55
C PRO A 3 -21.44 3.75 21.05
N ALA A 4 -21.25 5.03 20.70
CA ALA A 4 -21.05 5.45 19.32
C ALA A 4 -19.81 4.74 18.73
N PRO A 5 -19.85 4.30 17.46
CA PRO A 5 -18.72 3.64 16.84
C PRO A 5 -17.54 4.62 16.76
N ILE A 6 -16.43 4.26 17.41
CA ILE A 6 -15.14 4.96 17.30
C ILE A 6 -14.79 5.01 15.82
N ARG A 7 -14.80 6.22 15.25
CA ARG A 7 -14.43 6.44 13.85
C ARG A 7 -12.97 6.03 13.70
N THR A 8 -12.66 5.21 12.71
CA THR A 8 -11.31 4.72 12.38
C THR A 8 -10.26 5.84 12.28
N ILE A 9 -10.71 7.07 12.02
CA ILE A 9 -9.93 8.32 12.01
C ILE A 9 -9.27 8.62 13.38
N ASP A 10 -9.93 8.33 14.49
CA ASP A 10 -9.41 8.63 15.84
C ASP A 10 -8.19 7.76 16.18
N LYS A 11 -8.13 6.53 15.66
CA LYS A 11 -7.00 5.61 15.87
C LYS A 11 -5.75 6.06 15.10
N VAL A 12 -5.92 6.63 13.91
CA VAL A 12 -4.80 7.14 13.09
C VAL A 12 -4.25 8.45 13.66
N ASN A 13 -5.14 9.32 14.18
CA ASN A 13 -4.72 10.56 14.82
C ASN A 13 -3.96 10.33 16.14
N ASN A 14 -4.33 9.31 16.92
CA ASN A 14 -3.58 8.93 18.12
C ASN A 14 -2.20 8.35 17.82
N TRP A 15 -2.01 7.71 16.66
CA TRP A 15 -0.69 7.22 16.24
C TRP A 15 0.29 8.36 15.98
N PHE A 16 -0.12 9.42 15.27
CA PHE A 16 0.72 10.60 15.04
C PHE A 16 1.14 11.30 16.34
N ARG A 17 0.29 11.28 17.37
CA ARG A 17 0.59 11.90 18.68
C ARG A 17 1.56 11.09 19.54
N ASN A 18 1.66 9.78 19.30
CA ASN A 18 2.52 8.88 20.08
C ASN A 18 3.95 8.78 19.53
N VAL A 19 4.26 9.45 18.42
CA VAL A 19 5.63 9.64 17.96
C VAL A 19 6.26 10.71 18.86
N ASN A 20 7.14 10.29 19.76
CA ASN A 20 7.80 11.15 20.74
C ASN A 20 8.68 12.20 20.04
N LEU A 21 8.21 13.45 19.97
CA LEU A 21 8.87 14.58 19.30
C LEU A 21 10.14 15.09 20.01
N ASN A 22 10.52 14.48 21.15
CA ASN A 22 11.72 14.84 21.93
C ASN A 22 12.97 14.01 21.60
N SER A 23 12.99 13.28 20.48
CA SER A 23 14.23 12.66 20.01
C SER A 23 15.18 13.73 19.45
N THR A 24 16.44 13.73 19.89
CA THR A 24 17.50 14.68 19.52
C THR A 24 17.84 14.71 18.02
N ASN A 25 17.22 13.84 17.22
CA ASN A 25 17.11 13.96 15.77
C ASN A 25 15.66 13.58 15.38
N PRO A 26 14.73 14.53 15.25
CA PRO A 26 13.43 14.22 14.69
C PRO A 26 13.65 13.75 13.23
N PRO A 27 13.09 12.61 12.79
CA PRO A 27 13.06 12.31 11.36
C PRO A 27 12.39 13.51 10.67
N PRO A 28 12.93 13.99 9.53
CA PRO A 28 12.45 15.22 8.92
C PRO A 28 10.95 15.11 8.72
N THR A 29 10.19 15.94 9.46
CA THR A 29 8.75 16.06 9.27
C THR A 29 8.56 16.40 7.80
N PRO A 30 7.92 15.55 6.99
CA PRO A 30 7.83 15.83 5.57
C PRO A 30 6.97 17.08 5.37
N GLU A 31 7.62 18.19 5.07
CA GLU A 31 6.97 19.46 4.76
C GLU A 31 6.19 19.31 3.45
N GLY A 32 4.86 19.39 3.53
CA GLY A 32 3.97 19.35 2.37
C GLY A 32 2.57 18.86 2.70
N PRO A 33 1.58 19.14 1.83
CA PRO A 33 0.22 18.66 2.03
C PRO A 33 0.19 17.12 1.92
N ASN A 34 -0.64 16.49 2.74
CA ASN A 34 -0.79 15.03 2.71
C ASN A 34 -1.70 14.61 1.56
N PHE A 35 -1.41 13.43 1.00
CA PHE A 35 -2.18 12.77 -0.06
C PHE A 35 -2.91 11.58 0.56
N LEU A 36 -4.09 11.24 0.03
CA LEU A 36 -4.80 10.01 0.37
C LEU A 36 -4.75 9.08 -0.83
N VAL A 37 -4.15 7.91 -0.64
CA VAL A 37 -3.94 6.92 -1.69
C VAL A 37 -4.74 5.66 -1.35
N PRO A 38 -5.85 5.39 -2.06
CA PRO A 38 -6.51 4.10 -1.99
C PRO A 38 -5.63 3.02 -2.64
N VAL A 39 -5.47 1.89 -1.96
CA VAL A 39 -4.63 0.76 -2.36
C VAL A 39 -5.43 -0.52 -2.17
N ARG A 40 -5.66 -1.27 -3.25
CA ARG A 40 -6.20 -2.63 -3.21
C ARG A 40 -5.04 -3.61 -3.05
N ILE A 41 -4.99 -4.34 -1.95
CA ILE A 41 -3.93 -5.28 -1.60
C ILE A 41 -4.42 -6.69 -1.91
N TRP A 42 -3.72 -7.37 -2.82
CA TRP A 42 -4.00 -8.75 -3.18
C TRP A 42 -3.40 -9.75 -2.20
N PRO A 43 -4.04 -10.91 -1.98
CA PRO A 43 -3.49 -11.95 -1.13
C PRO A 43 -2.22 -12.58 -1.72
N GLY A 44 -2.08 -12.57 -3.05
CA GLY A 44 -0.98 -13.20 -3.78
C GLY A 44 -0.33 -12.31 -4.85
N PRO A 45 0.51 -12.91 -5.71
CA PRO A 45 1.34 -12.19 -6.68
C PRO A 45 0.59 -11.76 -7.94
N SER A 46 -0.66 -12.18 -8.14
CA SER A 46 -1.44 -11.82 -9.32
C SER A 46 -2.92 -11.66 -8.96
N ALA A 47 -3.63 -10.89 -9.78
CA ALA A 47 -5.07 -10.75 -9.68
C ALA A 47 -5.74 -12.02 -10.21
N SER A 48 -6.49 -12.71 -9.35
CA SER A 48 -7.33 -13.85 -9.76
C SER A 48 -8.78 -13.61 -9.35
N PRO A 49 -9.78 -14.09 -10.11
CA PRO A 49 -11.19 -13.96 -9.74
C PRO A 49 -11.52 -14.62 -8.39
N VAL A 50 -10.80 -15.67 -8.02
CA VAL A 50 -10.97 -16.39 -6.75
C VAL A 50 -10.47 -15.53 -5.57
N ASP A 51 -9.37 -14.81 -5.79
CA ASP A 51 -8.72 -13.97 -4.79
C ASP A 51 -9.34 -12.58 -4.64
N GLU A 52 -10.23 -12.19 -5.56
CA GLU A 52 -10.86 -10.85 -5.54
C GLU A 52 -11.66 -10.61 -4.25
N SER A 53 -12.33 -11.65 -3.74
CA SER A 53 -13.06 -11.59 -2.47
C SER A 53 -12.15 -11.43 -1.24
N ALA A 54 -10.89 -11.82 -1.37
CA ALA A 54 -9.86 -11.71 -0.34
C ALA A 54 -9.00 -10.44 -0.50
N ALA A 55 -9.15 -9.70 -1.60
CA ALA A 55 -8.44 -8.45 -1.83
C ALA A 55 -8.93 -7.34 -0.88
N MET A 56 -8.00 -6.64 -0.25
CA MET A 56 -8.28 -5.68 0.80
C MET A 56 -8.07 -4.25 0.33
N LEU A 57 -9.09 -3.40 0.38
CA LEU A 57 -8.96 -1.98 0.07
C LEU A 57 -8.53 -1.18 1.31
N ARG A 58 -7.44 -0.40 1.18
CA ARG A 58 -6.88 0.46 2.23
C ARG A 58 -6.58 1.84 1.72
N THR A 59 -6.98 2.87 2.46
CA THR A 59 -6.60 4.24 2.16
C THR A 59 -5.41 4.63 3.03
N ILE A 60 -4.27 4.88 2.41
CA ILE A 60 -3.01 5.24 3.07
C ILE A 60 -2.80 6.75 2.94
N ARG A 61 -2.45 7.40 4.06
CA ARG A 61 -2.04 8.80 4.06
C ARG A 61 -0.55 8.88 3.83
N VAL A 62 -0.12 9.67 2.86
CA VAL A 62 1.30 9.82 2.50
C VAL A 62 1.69 11.29 2.33
N PRO A 63 2.95 11.65 2.58
CA PRO A 63 3.44 13.01 2.37
C PRO A 63 3.53 13.37 0.88
N ALA A 64 3.63 14.67 0.57
CA ALA A 64 3.62 15.17 -0.80
C ALA A 64 4.70 14.61 -1.72
N LYS A 65 5.89 14.38 -1.16
CA LYS A 65 7.05 13.86 -1.88
C LYS A 65 7.17 12.34 -1.73
N ALA A 66 6.11 11.66 -1.29
CA ALA A 66 6.12 10.21 -1.14
C ALA A 66 6.29 9.54 -2.49
N THR A 67 7.09 8.48 -2.49
CA THR A 67 7.22 7.55 -3.60
C THR A 67 6.47 6.26 -3.29
N LEU A 68 6.35 5.37 -4.28
CA LEU A 68 5.83 4.03 -4.05
C LEU A 68 6.65 3.27 -2.99
N ASN A 69 7.97 3.47 -2.91
CA ASN A 69 8.79 2.95 -1.80
C ASN A 69 8.30 3.43 -0.43
N THR A 70 7.88 4.69 -0.30
CA THR A 70 7.27 5.21 0.94
C THR A 70 5.97 4.45 1.27
N LEU A 71 5.16 4.13 0.26
CA LEU A 71 3.95 3.31 0.47
C LEU A 71 4.29 1.90 0.92
N ILE A 72 5.28 1.24 0.30
CA ILE A 72 5.73 -0.11 0.73
C ILE A 72 6.10 -0.06 2.22
N ALA A 73 6.92 0.90 2.63
CA ALA A 73 7.33 1.04 4.03
C ALA A 73 6.13 1.22 4.97
N LEU A 74 5.15 2.05 4.61
CA LEU A 74 3.94 2.26 5.41
C LEU A 74 3.07 1.00 5.50
N LEU A 75 2.93 0.25 4.41
CA LEU A 75 2.18 -1.01 4.41
C LEU A 75 2.90 -2.09 5.23
N THR A 76 4.22 -2.19 5.12
CA THR A 76 5.05 -3.12 5.90
C THR A 76 4.89 -2.93 7.41
N VAL A 77 4.77 -1.68 7.87
CA VAL A 77 4.62 -1.35 9.29
C VAL A 77 3.20 -1.63 9.80
N ASP A 78 2.18 -1.61 8.94
CA ASP A 78 0.80 -1.95 9.32
C ASP A 78 0.59 -3.47 9.28
N PRO A 79 0.52 -4.16 10.45
CA PRO A 79 0.42 -5.62 10.50
C PRO A 79 -0.88 -6.14 9.88
N SER A 80 -1.93 -5.31 9.82
CA SER A 80 -3.22 -5.73 9.26
C SER A 80 -3.22 -5.82 7.73
N THR A 81 -2.19 -5.30 7.07
CA THR A 81 -2.03 -5.44 5.62
C THR A 81 -1.44 -6.78 5.24
N GLY A 82 -0.70 -7.44 6.13
CA GLY A 82 0.11 -8.63 5.86
C GLY A 82 1.30 -8.41 4.90
N VAL A 83 1.61 -7.16 4.55
CA VAL A 83 2.75 -6.84 3.67
C VAL A 83 4.09 -7.08 4.37
N GLY A 84 4.14 -6.88 5.70
CA GLY A 84 5.38 -7.07 6.47
C GLY A 84 5.94 -8.49 6.51
N VAL A 85 5.17 -9.51 6.12
CA VAL A 85 5.61 -10.91 6.03
C VAL A 85 5.82 -11.38 4.58
N SER A 86 5.72 -10.47 3.62
CA SER A 86 6.00 -10.73 2.21
C SER A 86 7.48 -10.48 1.89
N TRP A 87 8.04 -11.23 0.93
CA TRP A 87 9.42 -11.04 0.49
C TRP A 87 9.53 -10.17 -0.77
N GLY A 88 8.41 -9.89 -1.43
CA GLY A 88 8.34 -9.00 -2.59
C GLY A 88 6.99 -8.29 -2.67
N VAL A 89 7.02 -7.01 -3.02
CA VAL A 89 5.84 -6.13 -3.12
C VAL A 89 6.01 -5.21 -4.33
N TRP A 90 4.93 -5.03 -5.10
CA TRP A 90 4.93 -4.09 -6.21
C TRP A 90 3.54 -3.52 -6.46
N PHE A 91 3.50 -2.41 -7.21
CA PHE A 91 2.27 -1.70 -7.53
C PHE A 91 2.00 -1.64 -9.02
N CYS A 92 0.72 -1.55 -9.36
CA CYS A 92 0.22 -1.30 -10.70
C CYS A 92 -0.96 -0.34 -10.69
N ARG A 93 -1.24 0.26 -11.85
CA ARG A 93 -2.52 0.94 -12.07
C ARG A 93 -3.63 -0.10 -12.27
N PRO A 94 -4.88 0.19 -11.88
CA PRO A 94 -6.01 -0.70 -12.15
C PRO A 94 -6.11 -1.03 -13.63
N GLY A 95 -6.39 -2.29 -13.95
CA GLY A 95 -6.52 -2.74 -15.34
C GLY A 95 -5.20 -2.85 -16.11
N THR A 96 -4.04 -2.63 -15.48
CA THR A 96 -2.73 -2.71 -16.15
C THR A 96 -1.91 -3.90 -15.67
N THR A 97 -1.10 -4.44 -16.57
CA THR A 97 -0.13 -5.50 -16.28
C THR A 97 1.24 -4.95 -15.90
N VAL A 98 1.46 -3.65 -16.10
CA VAL A 98 2.78 -3.01 -16.02
C VAL A 98 3.10 -2.54 -14.61
N LYS A 99 4.13 -3.14 -14.02
CA LYS A 99 4.71 -2.74 -12.74
C LYS A 99 5.15 -1.28 -12.77
N LEU A 100 4.73 -0.53 -11.77
CA LEU A 100 5.19 0.84 -11.54
C LEU A 100 6.58 0.84 -10.91
N SER A 101 7.40 1.84 -11.26
CA SER A 101 8.71 2.02 -10.64
C SER A 101 8.55 2.41 -9.17
N ASN A 102 9.30 1.79 -8.28
CA ASN A 102 9.27 2.10 -6.85
C ASN A 102 9.68 3.57 -6.53
N PHE A 103 10.34 4.24 -7.47
CA PHE A 103 10.75 5.64 -7.36
C PHE A 103 9.69 6.63 -7.88
N THR A 104 8.64 6.15 -8.54
CA THR A 104 7.53 7.00 -9.01
C THR A 104 6.88 7.71 -7.81
N THR A 105 6.69 9.02 -7.95
CA THR A 105 6.06 9.83 -6.91
C THR A 105 4.56 9.68 -6.93
N ILE A 106 3.91 9.90 -5.79
CA ILE A 106 2.45 9.83 -5.69
C ILE A 106 1.77 10.93 -6.52
N ALA A 107 2.40 12.09 -6.65
CA ALA A 107 1.93 13.15 -7.52
C ALA A 107 1.99 12.76 -9.01
N GLU A 108 3.04 12.06 -9.47
CA GLU A 108 3.14 11.54 -10.85
C GLU A 108 2.04 10.53 -11.21
N LEU A 109 1.46 9.88 -10.19
CA LEU A 109 0.33 8.96 -10.37
C LEU A 109 -1.02 9.69 -10.48
N GLY A 110 -1.03 11.02 -10.38
CA GLY A 110 -2.23 11.84 -10.49
C GLY A 110 -3.04 11.94 -9.20
N TYR A 111 -2.48 11.53 -8.06
CA TYR A 111 -3.09 11.82 -6.77
C TYR A 111 -2.93 13.31 -6.46
N GLU A 112 -3.92 13.85 -5.76
CA GLU A 112 -3.92 15.24 -5.32
C GLU A 112 -3.83 15.33 -3.79
N PRO A 113 -3.32 16.46 -3.26
CA PRO A 113 -3.40 16.70 -1.84
C PRO A 113 -4.85 16.84 -1.37
N VAL A 114 -5.13 16.31 -0.19
CA VAL A 114 -6.45 16.26 0.48
C VAL A 114 -7.14 17.64 0.46
N PRO A 115 -8.46 17.73 0.15
CA PRO A 115 -9.51 16.78 0.53
C PRO A 115 -10.07 15.87 -0.57
N SER A 116 -9.52 15.90 -1.79
CA SER A 116 -10.04 15.07 -2.88
C SER A 116 -9.51 13.63 -2.78
N LEU A 117 -10.39 12.69 -2.41
CA LEU A 117 -10.18 11.24 -2.58
C LEU A 117 -10.40 10.79 -4.05
N ARG A 118 -10.36 11.72 -5.00
CA ARG A 118 -10.69 11.52 -6.43
C ARG A 118 -9.53 10.91 -7.23
N GLY A 119 -8.88 9.90 -6.67
CA GLY A 119 -7.85 9.12 -7.36
C GLY A 119 -8.31 7.68 -7.60
N PRO A 120 -7.92 7.04 -8.71
CA PRO A 120 -8.07 5.59 -8.85
C PRO A 120 -7.31 4.90 -7.71
N TYR A 121 -7.68 3.68 -7.34
CA TYR A 121 -6.89 2.91 -6.37
C TYR A 121 -5.62 2.36 -7.04
N LEU A 122 -4.57 2.06 -6.27
CA LEU A 122 -3.43 1.28 -6.73
C LEU A 122 -3.68 -0.20 -6.49
N GLU A 123 -3.27 -1.04 -7.43
CA GLU A 123 -3.20 -2.49 -7.20
C GLU A 123 -1.84 -2.80 -6.55
N CYS A 124 -1.85 -3.43 -5.37
CA CYS A 124 -0.68 -3.85 -4.62
C CYS A 124 -0.62 -5.37 -4.57
N PHE A 125 0.43 -5.93 -5.15
CA PHE A 125 0.68 -7.36 -5.19
C PHE A 125 1.83 -7.72 -4.26
N ARG A 126 1.79 -8.95 -3.76
CA ARG A 126 2.83 -9.45 -2.86
C ARG A 126 3.14 -10.90 -3.12
N LYS A 127 4.40 -11.27 -2.88
CA LYS A 127 4.80 -12.67 -2.74
C LYS A 127 4.96 -12.98 -1.27
N MET A 128 4.13 -13.89 -0.78
CA MET A 128 4.22 -14.37 0.58
C MET A 128 5.51 -15.17 0.76
N THR A 129 6.13 -15.02 1.94
CA THR A 129 7.24 -15.90 2.32
C THR A 129 6.75 -17.34 2.23
N PRO A 130 7.36 -18.20 1.40
CA PRO A 130 6.98 -19.60 1.37
C PRO A 130 7.21 -20.20 2.76
N PRO A 131 6.36 -21.13 3.22
CA PRO A 131 6.68 -21.91 4.42
C PRO A 131 8.07 -22.52 4.22
N SER A 132 8.94 -22.30 5.20
CA SER A 132 10.37 -22.63 5.19
C SER A 132 10.65 -23.98 4.53
N GLY A 133 11.26 -23.96 3.33
CA GLY A 133 11.73 -25.18 2.64
C GLY A 133 11.55 -25.24 1.13
N SER A 134 10.77 -24.36 0.49
CA SER A 134 10.60 -24.37 -0.97
C SER A 134 11.27 -23.18 -1.65
N PHE A 135 12.51 -23.35 -2.09
CA PHE A 135 13.11 -22.52 -3.13
C PHE A 135 12.61 -23.02 -4.50
N SER A 136 11.46 -22.50 -4.94
CA SER A 136 11.06 -22.66 -6.35
C SER A 136 11.57 -21.46 -7.13
N THR A 137 12.68 -21.66 -7.83
CA THR A 137 13.32 -20.73 -8.78
C THR A 137 12.57 -20.67 -10.12
N LEU A 138 11.24 -20.70 -10.11
CA LEU A 138 10.44 -20.78 -11.32
C LEU A 138 9.88 -19.41 -11.67
N PHE A 139 10.61 -18.70 -12.54
CA PHE A 139 10.17 -17.61 -13.41
C PHE A 139 9.04 -16.74 -12.85
N ASP A 140 9.42 -15.89 -11.93
CA ASP A 140 8.57 -14.89 -11.31
C ASP A 140 8.27 -13.75 -12.29
N VAL A 141 7.36 -13.99 -13.22
CA VAL A 141 6.81 -12.90 -14.03
C VAL A 141 5.96 -12.04 -13.08
N GLU A 142 6.48 -10.88 -12.71
CA GLU A 142 5.74 -9.88 -11.94
C GLU A 142 4.62 -9.31 -12.83
N VAL A 143 3.46 -9.98 -12.82
CA VAL A 143 2.32 -9.64 -13.64
C VAL A 143 1.18 -9.16 -12.75
N CYS A 144 0.69 -7.95 -13.03
CA CYS A 144 -0.39 -7.37 -12.24
C CYS A 144 -1.79 -7.86 -12.64
N ILE A 145 -1.97 -8.32 -13.88
CA ILE A 145 -3.20 -8.98 -14.34
C ILE A 145 -2.82 -10.10 -15.29
N VAL A 146 -3.24 -11.33 -15.01
CA VAL A 146 -3.17 -12.40 -16.01
C VAL A 146 -4.22 -12.06 -17.07
N GLY A 147 -3.82 -11.34 -18.11
CA GLY A 147 -4.64 -11.23 -19.30
C GLY A 147 -4.78 -12.64 -19.87
N GLU A 148 -6.01 -13.14 -19.99
CA GLU A 148 -6.27 -14.23 -20.91
C GLU A 148 -5.80 -13.76 -22.28
N LEU A 149 -4.74 -14.39 -22.79
CA LEU A 149 -4.39 -14.32 -24.20
C LEU A 149 -5.53 -15.03 -24.93
N ASN A 150 -6.44 -14.25 -25.53
CA ASN A 150 -7.27 -14.74 -26.63
C ASN A 150 -6.40 -14.95 -27.87
#